data_AF-A0A7Y4RHY3-F1
#
_entry.id   AF-A0A7Y4RHY3-F1
#
_cell.length_a   1.000
_cell.length_b   1.000
_cell.length_c   1.000
_cell.angle_alpha   90.00
_cell.angle_beta   90.00
_cell.angle_gamma   90.00
#
_symmetry.space_group_name_H-M   'P 1'
#
loop_
_entity.id
_entity.type
_entity.pdbx_description
1 polymer ?
#
loop_
_entity_poly.entity_id
_entity_poly.type
_entity_poly.pdbx_seq_one_letter_code
_entity_poly.pdbx_strand_id
1 'polypeptide(L)'
;MPENLSEEIVPPKYDGIVKEGAQNVTQKDVEKVVSRSEEIQRKFSAKGPLARFVEDGKLLLAIVKDYWAGAYRQVPYGVIASSVFTLIYVLNPFDMVPDVLPLIGQLDDVAVLGACLLLVENDLHKYKDWKLGQE
;
A
#
# COMPACT_ATOMS: atom_id res chain seq x y z
N MET A 1 33.26 11.07 -10.38
CA MET A 1 32.24 10.42 -9.52
C MET A 1 32.36 11.05 -8.14
N PRO A 2 31.32 11.69 -7.57
CA PRO A 2 31.36 12.07 -6.18
C PRO A 2 31.04 10.85 -5.32
N GLU A 3 31.91 10.59 -4.34
CA GLU A 3 32.02 9.34 -3.58
C GLU A 3 31.22 9.33 -2.27
N ASN A 4 30.49 10.39 -1.92
CA ASN A 4 30.02 10.58 -0.54
C ASN A 4 28.53 10.99 -0.42
N LEU A 5 27.60 10.14 -0.87
CA LEU A 5 26.15 10.35 -0.71
C LEU A 5 25.48 9.36 0.26
N SER A 6 26.23 8.43 0.84
CA SER A 6 25.67 7.18 1.37
C SER A 6 25.51 7.04 2.88
N GLU A 7 25.91 8.00 3.72
CA GLU A 7 25.84 7.78 5.19
C GLU A 7 24.74 8.54 5.95
N GLU A 8 24.06 9.54 5.39
CA GLU A 8 23.19 10.42 6.20
C GLU A 8 21.67 10.38 5.92
N ILE A 9 21.21 9.65 4.88
CA ILE A 9 19.80 9.75 4.41
C ILE A 9 18.98 8.47 4.65
N VAL A 10 19.62 7.30 4.80
CA VAL A 10 18.93 6.01 4.88
C VAL A 10 18.99 5.48 6.32
N PRO A 11 17.84 5.24 6.98
CA PRO A 11 17.85 4.65 8.32
C PRO A 11 18.61 3.31 8.33
N PRO A 12 19.36 2.98 9.40
CA PRO A 12 20.23 1.78 9.44
C PRO A 12 19.53 0.47 9.09
N LYS A 13 18.24 0.34 9.41
CA LYS A 13 17.40 -0.83 9.07
C LYS A 13 17.28 -1.07 7.54
N TYR A 14 17.40 -0.01 6.73
CA TYR A 14 17.17 -0.06 5.28
C TYR A 14 18.45 0.05 4.44
N ASP A 15 19.61 0.27 5.07
CA ASP A 15 20.89 0.51 4.40
C ASP A 15 21.28 -0.63 3.44
N GLY A 16 21.17 -1.88 3.89
CA GLY A 16 21.47 -3.07 3.08
C GLY A 16 20.59 -3.17 1.82
N ILE A 17 19.28 -2.96 1.96
CA ILE A 17 18.31 -3.06 0.86
C ILE A 17 18.54 -1.94 -0.16
N VAL A 18 18.78 -0.71 0.32
CA VAL A 18 19.05 0.43 -0.58
C VAL A 18 20.37 0.22 -1.33
N LYS A 19 21.42 -0.25 -0.65
CA LYS A 19 22.71 -0.56 -1.28
C LYS A 19 22.58 -1.67 -2.34
N GLU A 20 21.88 -2.76 -2.02
CA GLU A 20 21.63 -3.85 -2.97
C GLU A 20 20.81 -3.38 -4.17
N GLY A 21 19.73 -2.63 -3.94
CA GLY A 21 18.89 -2.09 -5.01
C GLY A 21 19.66 -1.13 -5.92
N ALA A 22 20.45 -0.23 -5.33
CA ALA A 22 21.23 0.76 -6.08
C ALA A 22 22.33 0.13 -6.94
N GLN A 23 22.97 -0.94 -6.46
CA GLN A 23 24.02 -1.65 -7.21
C GLN A 23 23.49 -2.32 -8.49
N ASN A 24 22.19 -2.60 -8.56
CA ASN A 24 21.56 -3.27 -9.70
C ASN A 24 20.96 -2.31 -10.75
N VAL A 25 21.00 -0.99 -10.52
CA VAL A 25 20.44 -0.02 -11.46
C VAL A 25 21.36 0.16 -12.66
N THR A 26 20.84 -0.07 -13.87
CA THR A 26 21.58 0.07 -15.12
C THR A 26 21.19 1.33 -15.90
N GLN A 27 21.98 1.70 -16.91
CA GLN A 27 21.64 2.80 -17.82
C GLN A 27 20.30 2.57 -18.55
N LYS A 28 19.95 1.32 -18.87
CA LYS A 28 18.66 0.97 -19.49
C LYS A 28 17.48 1.28 -18.56
N ASP A 29 17.66 1.11 -17.25
CA ASP A 29 16.63 1.44 -16.27
C ASP A 29 16.39 2.95 -16.19
N VAL A 30 17.47 3.73 -16.25
CA VAL A 30 17.39 5.20 -16.32
C VAL A 30 16.67 5.65 -17.60
N GLU A 31 17.04 5.10 -18.76
CA GLU A 31 16.37 5.38 -20.04
C GLU A 31 14.88 5.01 -20.01
N LYS A 32 14.54 3.87 -19.40
CA LYS A 32 13.16 3.44 -19.22
C LYS A 32 12.35 4.41 -18.34
N VAL A 33 12.95 4.94 -17.27
CA VAL A 33 12.30 5.94 -16.42
C VAL A 33 12.08 7.24 -17.17
N VAL A 34 13.09 7.75 -17.88
CA VAL A 34 12.98 8.99 -18.65
C VAL A 34 11.93 8.88 -19.76
N SER A 35 11.97 7.79 -20.54
CA SER A 35 11.03 7.55 -21.63
C SER A 35 9.58 7.35 -21.17
N ARG A 36 9.36 6.89 -19.92
CA ARG A 36 8.02 6.72 -19.31
C ARG A 36 7.67 7.80 -18.29
N SER A 37 8.41 8.90 -18.26
CA SER A 37 8.27 9.96 -17.25
C SER A 37 6.85 10.52 -17.16
N GLU A 38 6.16 10.72 -18.27
CA GLU A 38 4.75 11.18 -18.26
C GLU A 38 3.79 10.18 -17.62
N GLU A 39 3.99 8.87 -17.87
CA GLU A 39 3.16 7.84 -17.26
C GLU A 39 3.37 7.79 -15.75
N ILE A 40 4.62 7.92 -15.33
CA ILE A 40 4.99 8.02 -13.91
C ILE A 40 4.30 9.26 -13.33
N GLN A 41 4.43 10.43 -13.95
CA GLN A 41 3.77 11.66 -13.46
C GLN A 41 2.25 11.51 -13.35
N ARG A 42 1.58 10.84 -14.30
CA ARG A 42 0.14 10.54 -14.20
C ARG A 42 -0.18 9.70 -12.95
N LYS A 43 0.65 8.71 -12.61
CA LYS A 43 0.48 7.89 -11.41
C LYS A 43 0.60 8.69 -10.12
N PHE A 44 1.49 9.68 -10.08
CA PHE A 44 1.73 10.57 -8.94
C PHE A 44 0.81 11.80 -8.88
N SER A 45 0.02 12.05 -9.92
CA SER A 45 -0.92 13.17 -9.93
C SER A 45 -1.95 13.05 -8.79
N ALA A 46 -2.51 14.19 -8.36
CA ALA A 46 -3.53 14.22 -7.31
C ALA A 46 -4.82 13.42 -7.64
N LYS A 47 -5.02 13.06 -8.91
CA LYS A 47 -6.12 12.19 -9.38
C LYS A 47 -5.61 10.84 -9.86
N GLY A 48 -4.33 10.56 -9.64
CA GLY A 48 -3.67 9.34 -10.08
C GLY A 48 -4.00 8.15 -9.19
N PRO A 49 -3.73 6.93 -9.67
CA PRO A 49 -3.90 5.70 -8.89
C PRO A 49 -3.25 5.72 -7.50
N LEU A 50 -2.10 6.38 -7.32
CA LEU A 50 -1.45 6.47 -6.00
C LEU A 50 -2.24 7.34 -5.03
N ALA A 51 -2.79 8.47 -5.49
CA ALA A 51 -3.65 9.31 -4.67
C ALA A 51 -4.90 8.55 -4.23
N ARG A 52 -5.52 7.80 -5.16
CA ARG A 52 -6.66 6.92 -4.86
C ARG A 52 -6.30 5.85 -3.82
N PHE A 53 -5.15 5.20 -3.96
CA PHE A 53 -4.69 4.21 -2.98
C PHE A 53 -4.54 4.79 -1.56
N VAL A 54 -4.02 6.01 -1.45
CA VAL A 54 -3.92 6.72 -0.16
C VAL A 54 -5.31 7.05 0.41
N GLU A 55 -6.25 7.49 -0.43
CA GLU A 55 -7.64 7.73 -0.03
C GLU A 55 -8.33 6.46 0.45
N ASP A 56 -8.21 5.37 -0.31
CA ASP A 56 -8.75 4.06 0.05
C ASP A 56 -8.15 3.57 1.38
N GLY A 57 -6.83 3.73 1.57
CA GLY A 57 -6.15 3.42 2.83
C GLY A 57 -6.68 4.21 4.03
N LYS A 58 -6.98 5.51 3.86
CA LYS A 58 -7.62 6.33 4.90
C LYS A 58 -9.02 5.81 5.23
N LEU A 59 -9.78 5.40 4.22
CA LEU A 59 -11.14 4.90 4.37
C LEU A 59 -11.17 3.54 5.08
N LEU A 60 -10.26 2.63 4.73
CA LEU A 60 -10.04 1.36 5.44
C LEU A 60 -9.73 1.60 6.92
N LEU A 61 -8.87 2.58 7.23
CA LEU A 61 -8.56 2.91 8.61
C LEU A 61 -9.78 3.48 9.34
N ALA A 62 -10.57 4.32 8.68
CA ALA A 62 -11.74 4.95 9.26
C ALA A 62 -12.85 3.93 9.57
N ILE A 63 -13.16 3.01 8.65
CA ILE A 63 -14.18 1.98 8.88
C ILE A 63 -13.77 1.03 10.01
N VAL A 64 -12.48 0.68 10.12
CA VAL A 64 -11.98 -0.14 11.24
C VAL A 64 -12.15 0.59 12.58
N LYS A 65 -11.83 1.89 12.64
CA LYS A 65 -12.01 2.71 13.85
C LYS A 65 -13.48 2.83 14.26
N ASP A 66 -14.37 3.11 13.31
CA ASP A 66 -15.80 3.26 13.60
C ASP A 66 -16.46 1.92 13.97
N TYR A 67 -16.00 0.82 13.36
CA TYR A 67 -16.43 -0.52 13.74
C TYR A 67 -15.99 -0.87 15.17
N TRP A 68 -14.72 -0.59 15.50
CA TRP A 68 -14.19 -0.78 16.85
C TRP A 68 -14.93 0.04 17.90
N ALA A 69 -15.20 1.32 17.61
CA ALA A 69 -15.96 2.21 18.48
C ALA A 69 -17.46 1.86 18.59
N GLY A 70 -17.96 0.97 17.74
CA GLY A 70 -19.37 0.59 17.69
C GLY A 70 -20.27 1.56 16.93
N ALA A 71 -19.73 2.61 16.32
CA ALA A 71 -20.46 3.61 15.56
C ALA A 71 -20.99 3.06 14.22
N TYR A 72 -20.29 2.09 13.62
CA TYR A 72 -20.69 1.48 12.34
C TYR A 72 -20.59 -0.04 12.40
N ARG A 73 -21.73 -0.74 12.51
CA ARG A 73 -21.81 -2.22 12.57
C ARG A 73 -22.51 -2.86 11.38
N GLN A 74 -23.04 -2.06 10.47
CA GLN A 74 -23.75 -2.48 9.27
C GLN A 74 -22.79 -2.85 8.12
N VAL A 75 -21.80 -3.70 8.43
CA VAL A 75 -20.77 -4.15 7.51
C VAL A 75 -20.44 -5.62 7.78
N PRO A 76 -20.24 -6.45 6.73
CA PRO A 76 -19.82 -7.83 6.92
C PRO A 76 -18.48 -7.91 7.68
N TYR A 77 -18.34 -8.88 8.59
CA TYR A 77 -17.09 -9.09 9.32
C TYR A 77 -15.89 -9.31 8.38
N GLY A 78 -16.11 -9.97 7.24
CA GLY A 78 -15.08 -10.18 6.22
C GLY A 78 -14.46 -8.87 5.72
N VAL A 79 -15.24 -7.80 5.57
CA VAL A 79 -14.74 -6.48 5.15
C VAL A 79 -13.80 -5.89 6.20
N ILE A 80 -14.15 -6.01 7.48
CA ILE A 80 -13.30 -5.54 8.58
C ILE A 80 -12.02 -6.37 8.64
N ALA A 81 -12.11 -7.70 8.53
CA ALA A 81 -10.95 -8.58 8.53
C ALA A 81 -10.00 -8.28 7.36
N SER A 82 -10.52 -8.13 6.14
CA SER A 82 -9.73 -7.75 4.96
C SER A 82 -9.13 -6.35 5.07
N SER A 83 -9.85 -5.40 5.67
CA SER A 83 -9.35 -4.04 5.91
C SER A 83 -8.18 -4.05 6.88
N VAL A 84 -8.31 -4.78 8.01
CA VAL A 84 -7.23 -4.93 9.00
C VAL A 84 -6.03 -5.63 8.39
N PHE A 85 -6.24 -6.74 7.67
CA PHE A 85 -5.16 -7.46 6.98
C PHE A 85 -4.37 -6.55 6.03
N THR A 86 -5.08 -5.79 5.18
CA THR A 86 -4.49 -4.84 4.24
C THR A 86 -3.68 -3.76 4.97
N LEU A 87 -4.21 -3.20 6.07
CA LEU A 87 -3.52 -2.17 6.85
C LEU A 87 -2.27 -2.68 7.57
N ILE A 88 -2.29 -3.91 8.10
CA ILE A 88 -1.10 -4.53 8.72
C ILE A 88 0.00 -4.69 7.65
N TYR A 89 -0.36 -5.14 6.45
CA TYR A 89 0.61 -5.24 5.34
C TYR A 89 1.23 -3.88 5.00
N VAL A 90 0.43 -2.80 4.98
CA VAL A 90 0.94 -1.44 4.75
C VAL A 90 1.91 -0.99 5.84
N LEU A 91 1.68 -1.37 7.11
CA LEU A 91 2.56 -1.01 8.23
C LEU A 91 3.91 -1.72 8.17
N ASN A 92 3.92 -3.00 7.78
CA ASN A 92 5.14 -3.79 7.74
C ASN A 92 5.09 -4.85 6.61
N PRO A 93 5.37 -4.46 5.35
CA PRO A 93 5.26 -5.37 4.22
C PRO A 93 6.25 -6.53 4.29
N PHE A 94 7.38 -6.36 4.99
CA PHE A 94 8.46 -7.35 5.07
C PHE A 94 8.36 -8.31 6.25
N ASP A 95 7.37 -8.18 7.12
CA ASP A 95 7.24 -8.96 8.37
C ASP A 95 6.16 -10.04 8.25
N MET A 96 5.13 -9.78 7.45
CA MET A 96 4.10 -10.78 7.14
C MET A 96 4.57 -11.81 6.09
N VAL A 97 5.46 -11.41 5.17
CA VAL A 97 5.96 -12.28 4.09
C VAL A 97 6.84 -13.43 4.64
N PRO A 98 7.78 -13.21 5.59
CA PRO A 98 8.60 -14.29 6.15
C PRO A 98 7.84 -15.21 7.10
N ASP A 99 6.91 -14.69 7.91
CA ASP A 99 6.30 -15.44 9.02
C ASP A 99 5.07 -16.28 8.62
N VAL A 100 4.36 -15.91 7.54
CA VAL A 100 3.07 -16.56 7.17
C VAL A 100 3.22 -17.55 6.01
N LEU A 101 4.33 -17.52 5.27
CA LEU A 101 4.47 -18.22 3.99
C LEU A 101 5.64 -19.25 3.90
N PRO A 102 5.82 -20.21 4.82
CA PRO A 102 6.68 -21.36 4.50
C PRO A 102 6.10 -22.29 3.40
N LEU A 103 4.83 -22.14 3.01
CA LEU A 103 4.09 -23.14 2.22
C LEU A 103 3.23 -22.61 1.05
N ILE A 104 3.13 -21.30 0.80
CA ILE A 104 2.29 -20.74 -0.29
C ILE A 104 3.20 -20.01 -1.29
N GLY A 105 4.03 -20.77 -2.00
CA GLY A 105 4.99 -20.22 -2.97
C GLY A 105 4.39 -19.74 -4.31
N GLN A 106 3.08 -19.45 -4.40
CA GLN A 106 2.42 -19.12 -5.68
C GLN A 106 1.36 -18.01 -5.64
N LEU A 107 1.02 -17.45 -4.48
CA LEU A 107 0.16 -16.25 -4.42
C LEU A 107 1.07 -15.03 -4.36
N ASP A 108 1.14 -14.29 -5.46
CA ASP A 108 1.77 -12.97 -5.51
C ASP A 108 1.06 -12.06 -4.48
N ASP A 109 1.76 -11.62 -3.43
CA ASP A 109 1.18 -10.88 -2.29
C ASP A 109 0.42 -9.62 -2.74
N VAL A 110 0.86 -9.03 -3.86
CA VAL A 110 0.21 -7.88 -4.50
C VAL A 110 -1.17 -8.24 -5.05
N ALA A 111 -1.34 -9.47 -5.56
CA ALA A 111 -2.62 -9.95 -6.07
C ALA A 111 -3.63 -10.19 -4.93
N VAL A 112 -3.16 -10.68 -3.77
CA VAL A 112 -4.01 -10.87 -2.58
C VAL A 112 -4.49 -9.53 -2.05
N LEU A 113 -3.60 -8.53 -1.94
CA LEU A 113 -3.99 -7.17 -1.55
C LEU A 113 -4.97 -6.54 -2.54
N GLY A 114 -4.71 -6.69 -3.85
CA GLY A 114 -5.62 -6.24 -4.89
C GLY A 114 -7.01 -6.88 -4.77
N ALA A 115 -7.07 -8.20 -4.50
CA ALA A 115 -8.33 -8.91 -4.29
C ALA A 115 -9.05 -8.43 -3.01
N CYS A 116 -8.33 -8.22 -1.91
CA CYS A 116 -8.91 -7.66 -0.69
C CYS A 116 -9.51 -6.27 -0.91
N LEU A 117 -8.81 -5.39 -1.64
CA LEU A 117 -9.31 -4.06 -1.99
C LEU A 117 -10.57 -4.12 -2.86
N LEU A 118 -10.61 -5.01 -3.85
CA LEU A 118 -11.79 -5.21 -4.70
C LEU A 118 -12.99 -5.75 -3.91
N LEU A 119 -12.76 -6.67 -2.97
CA LEU A 119 -13.81 -7.25 -2.14
C LEU A 119 -14.47 -6.21 -1.22
N VAL A 120 -13.71 -5.22 -0.74
CA VAL A 120 -14.21 -4.22 0.21
C VAL A 120 -14.71 -2.94 -0.47
N GLU A 121 -14.42 -2.72 -1.76
CA GLU A 121 -14.75 -1.49 -2.50
C GLU A 121 -16.23 -1.09 -2.35
N ASN A 122 -17.16 -2.02 -2.60
CA ASN A 122 -18.60 -1.74 -2.53
C ASN A 122 -19.08 -1.38 -1.11
N ASP A 123 -18.52 -1.99 -0.07
CA ASP A 123 -18.90 -1.71 1.31
C ASP A 123 -18.22 -0.45 1.84
N LEU A 124 -17.03 -0.12 1.34
CA LEU A 124 -16.37 1.16 1.56
C LEU A 124 -17.17 2.32 0.95
N HIS A 125 -17.79 2.14 -0.22
CA HIS A 125 -18.69 3.14 -0.79
C HIS A 125 -19.87 3.44 0.13
N LYS A 126 -20.55 2.41 0.62
CA LYS A 126 -21.66 2.58 1.58
C LYS A 126 -21.21 3.26 2.87
N TYR A 127 -20.04 2.88 3.38
CA TYR A 127 -19.45 3.50 4.56
C TYR A 127 -19.12 4.99 4.32
N LYS A 128 -18.57 5.32 3.16
CA LYS A 128 -18.27 6.70 2.76
C LYS A 128 -19.54 7.54 2.71
N ASP A 129 -20.61 7.04 2.10
CA ASP A 129 -21.90 7.73 2.05
C ASP A 129 -22.48 7.97 3.45
N TRP A 130 -22.39 6.96 4.33
CA TRP A 130 -22.80 7.11 5.74
C TRP A 130 -21.94 8.13 6.51
N LYS A 131 -20.64 8.19 6.23
CA LYS A 131 -19.73 9.14 6.90
C LYS A 131 -20.03 10.58 6.48
N LEU A 132 -20.28 10.80 5.19
CA LEU A 132 -20.68 12.11 4.64
C LEU A 132 -22.03 12.58 5.20
N GLY A 133 -22.96 11.66 5.48
CA GLY A 133 -24.25 12.01 6.10
C GLY A 133 -24.18 12.40 7.59
N GLN A 134 -23.00 12.33 8.22
CA GLN A 134 -22.77 12.76 9.61
C GLN A 134 -22.09 14.13 9.73
N GLU A 135 -21.63 14.71 8.61
CA GLU A 135 -21.08 16.07 8.53
C GLU A 135 -22.18 17.08 8.17
#